data_AF-A0A8W7PVZ2-F1
#
_entry.id   AF-A0A8W7PVZ2-F1
#
_cell.length_a   1.000
_cell.length_b   1.000
_cell.length_c   1.000
_cell.angle_alpha   90.00
_cell.angle_beta   90.00
_cell.angle_gamma   90.00
#
_symmetry.space_group_name_H-M   'P 1'
#
loop_
_entity.id
_entity.type
_entity.pdbx_description
1 polymer ?
#
loop_
_entity_poly.entity_id
_entity_poly.type
_entity_poly.pdbx_seq_one_letter_code
_entity_poly.pdbx_strand_id
1 'polypeptide(L)'
;LLTRQLSATDSPATIAMLGTLIMLVVSALTAGSDWQLPGWGDWLVLLLLGLSGGLANFVNALSLRYVQLSAVAPLEYSILLWAAALGYLFFGEMPGITTWLGGALIIASGVVVAREKH
;
A
#
# COMPACT_ATOMS: atom_id res chain seq x y z
N LEU A 1 -6.12 -0.11 16.84
CA LEU A 1 -7.08 0.55 17.77
C LEU A 1 -6.92 2.08 17.76
N LEU A 2 -5.69 2.62 17.82
CA LEU A 2 -5.43 4.08 17.73
C LEU A 2 -5.91 4.72 16.40
N THR A 3 -5.73 4.04 15.26
CA THR A 3 -6.26 4.48 13.94
C THR A 3 -7.78 4.61 13.89
N ARG A 4 -8.50 3.81 14.68
CA ARG A 4 -9.97 3.78 14.69
C ARG A 4 -10.58 4.92 15.52
N GLN A 5 -9.84 5.48 16.48
CA GLN A 5 -10.28 6.63 17.28
C GLN A 5 -10.03 7.97 16.57
N LEU A 6 -8.98 8.10 15.75
CA LEU A 6 -8.78 9.28 14.89
C LEU A 6 -9.78 9.33 13.73
N SER A 7 -10.13 8.18 13.15
CA SER A 7 -11.08 8.10 12.02
C SER A 7 -12.54 8.44 12.38
N ALA A 8 -12.86 8.61 13.66
CA ALA A 8 -14.20 8.97 14.11
C ALA A 8 -14.47 10.49 14.09
N THR A 9 -13.40 11.31 14.05
CA THR A 9 -13.50 12.78 14.15
C THR A 9 -12.97 13.47 12.90
N ASP A 10 -12.03 12.85 12.18
CA ASP A 10 -11.37 13.43 11.02
C ASP A 10 -11.77 12.76 9.70
N SER A 11 -11.91 13.58 8.65
CA SER A 11 -12.15 13.10 7.29
C SER A 11 -10.99 12.18 6.85
N PRO A 12 -11.25 11.06 6.13
CA PRO A 12 -10.21 10.20 5.60
C PRO A 12 -9.14 10.94 4.77
N ALA A 13 -9.52 12.06 4.15
CA ALA A 13 -8.61 12.95 3.45
C ALA A 13 -7.57 13.59 4.38
N THR A 14 -7.96 13.96 5.61
CA THR A 14 -7.06 14.55 6.62
C THR A 14 -6.03 13.52 7.09
N ILE A 15 -6.44 12.27 7.31
CA ILE A 15 -5.53 11.19 7.71
C ILE A 15 -4.51 10.89 6.61
N ALA A 16 -4.96 10.80 5.35
CA ALA A 16 -4.07 10.61 4.21
C ALA A 16 -3.09 11.79 4.03
N MET A 17 -3.58 13.01 4.22
CA MET A 17 -2.76 14.23 4.13
C MET A 17 -1.71 14.30 5.24
N LEU A 18 -2.08 14.00 6.50
CA LEU A 18 -1.14 13.93 7.61
C LEU A 18 -0.10 12.81 7.43
N GLY A 19 -0.51 11.63 6.97
CA GLY A 19 0.41 10.53 6.67
C GLY A 19 1.43 10.89 5.60
N THR A 20 0.97 11.53 4.53
CA THR A 20 1.84 12.02 3.45
C THR A 20 2.79 13.12 3.94
N LEU A 21 2.31 14.03 4.80
CA LEU A 21 3.12 15.10 5.39
C LEU A 21 4.21 14.54 6.31
N ILE A 22 3.88 13.55 7.15
CA ILE A 22 4.86 12.87 8.01
C ILE A 22 5.91 12.16 7.15
N MET A 23 5.50 11.44 6.09
CA MET A 23 6.44 10.82 5.17
C MET A 23 7.35 11.83 4.48
N LEU A 24 6.84 12.99 4.07
CA LEU A 24 7.64 14.07 3.50
C LEU A 24 8.69 14.57 4.50
N VAL A 25 8.29 14.88 5.73
CA VAL A 25 9.19 15.37 6.78
C VAL A 25 10.27 14.32 7.11
N VAL A 26 9.88 13.06 7.28
CA VAL A 26 10.82 11.97 7.54
C VAL A 26 11.80 11.82 6.37
N SER A 27 11.31 11.84 5.13
CA SER A 27 12.16 11.73 3.94
C SER A 27 13.14 12.90 3.81
N ALA A 28 12.71 14.12 4.18
CA ALA A 28 13.59 15.29 4.20
C ALA A 28 14.64 15.22 5.32
N LEU A 29 14.30 14.62 6.47
CA LEU A 29 15.25 14.41 7.57
C LEU A 29 16.24 13.27 7.31
N THR A 30 15.83 12.25 6.54
CA THR A 30 16.70 11.15 6.10
C THR A 30 17.43 11.44 4.80
N ALA A 31 17.18 12.58 4.17
CA ALA A 31 17.97 13.08 3.05
C ALA A 31 19.38 13.37 3.56
N GLY A 32 20.24 12.36 3.46
CA GLY A 32 21.65 12.44 3.83
C GLY A 32 22.46 13.34 2.89
N SER A 33 23.78 13.33 3.10
CA SER A 33 24.74 14.10 2.30
C SER A 33 24.77 13.74 0.80
N ASP A 34 24.20 12.61 0.40
CA ASP A 34 24.20 12.12 -0.99
C ASP A 34 22.97 12.57 -1.80
N TRP A 35 22.24 13.58 -1.31
CA TRP A 35 21.08 14.13 -2.03
C TRP A 35 21.49 14.70 -3.40
N GLN A 36 21.06 14.05 -4.47
CA GLN A 36 21.25 14.51 -5.84
C GLN A 36 19.99 15.26 -6.30
N LEU A 37 20.18 16.44 -6.90
CA LEU A 37 19.06 17.14 -7.52
C LEU A 37 18.55 16.33 -8.71
N PRO A 38 17.24 16.03 -8.78
CA PRO A 38 16.65 15.36 -9.94
C PRO A 38 16.87 16.19 -11.21
N GLY A 39 17.23 15.52 -12.30
CA GLY A 39 17.33 16.16 -13.61
C GLY A 39 15.95 16.60 -14.11
N TRP A 40 15.91 17.48 -15.11
CA TRP A 40 14.65 18.00 -15.68
C TRP A 40 13.68 16.91 -16.16
N GLY A 41 14.18 15.75 -16.59
CA GLY A 41 13.36 14.59 -16.96
C GLY A 41 12.77 13.84 -15.77
N ASP A 42 13.46 13.81 -14.63
CA ASP A 42 13.05 13.07 -13.43
C ASP A 42 11.85 13.72 -12.75
N TRP A 43 11.69 15.05 -12.90
CA TRP A 43 10.55 15.78 -12.36
C TRP A 43 9.21 15.27 -12.88
N LEU A 44 9.14 14.87 -14.16
CA LEU A 44 7.90 14.31 -14.71
C LEU A 44 7.59 12.95 -14.07
N VAL A 45 8.61 12.11 -13.88
CA VAL A 45 8.48 10.80 -13.24
C VAL A 45 8.06 10.97 -11.77
N LEU A 46 8.71 11.88 -11.04
CA LEU A 46 8.37 12.21 -9.65
C LEU A 46 6.94 12.71 -9.50
N LEU A 47 6.46 13.52 -10.46
CA LEU A 47 5.10 14.03 -10.47
C LEU A 47 4.09 12.89 -10.69
N LEU A 48 4.33 11.99 -11.64
CA LEU A 48 3.49 10.80 -11.86
C LEU A 48 3.50 9.84 -10.66
N LEU A 49 4.66 9.67 -10.02
CA LEU A 49 4.81 8.88 -8.80
C LEU A 49 4.00 9.48 -7.64
N GLY A 50 4.09 10.80 -7.45
CA GLY A 50 3.32 11.52 -6.43
C GLY A 50 1.81 11.45 -6.68
N LEU A 51 1.37 11.63 -7.92
CA LEU A 51 -0.05 11.53 -8.28
C LEU A 51 -0.61 10.13 -8.07
N SER A 52 0.09 9.10 -8.54
CA SER A 52 -0.33 7.71 -8.38
C SER A 52 -0.35 7.28 -6.91
N GLY A 53 0.69 7.63 -6.14
CA GLY A 53 0.75 7.37 -4.71
C GLY A 53 -0.32 8.12 -3.90
N GLY A 54 -0.57 9.38 -4.24
CA GLY A 54 -1.62 10.20 -3.63
C GLY A 54 -3.02 9.64 -3.93
N LEU A 55 -3.27 9.26 -5.17
CA LEU A 55 -4.54 8.65 -5.58
C LEU A 55 -4.76 7.30 -4.89
N ALA A 56 -3.72 6.46 -4.80
CA ALA A 56 -3.77 5.18 -4.09
C ALA A 56 -4.08 5.38 -2.60
N ASN A 57 -3.44 6.35 -1.94
CA ASN A 57 -3.72 6.69 -0.54
C ASN A 57 -5.16 7.20 -0.36
N PHE A 58 -5.64 8.05 -1.28
CA PHE A 58 -7.00 8.57 -1.23
C PHE A 58 -8.06 7.47 -1.40
N VAL A 59 -7.86 6.57 -2.37
CA VAL A 59 -8.75 5.41 -2.60
C VAL A 59 -8.72 4.46 -1.41
N ASN A 60 -7.56 4.23 -0.79
CA ASN A 60 -7.45 3.38 0.40
C ASN A 60 -8.18 4.01 1.60
N ALA A 61 -8.00 5.32 1.81
CA ALA A 61 -8.71 6.07 2.84
C ALA A 61 -10.25 6.03 2.63
N LEU A 62 -10.71 6.08 1.38
CA LEU A 62 -12.12 5.86 1.03
C LEU A 62 -12.58 4.43 1.31
N SER A 63 -11.79 3.42 0.95
CA SER A 63 -12.13 2.00 1.16
C SER A 63 -12.45 1.68 2.62
N LEU A 64 -11.67 2.23 3.56
CA LEU A 64 -11.89 2.08 5.00
C LEU A 64 -13.22 2.66 5.48
N ARG A 65 -13.82 3.59 4.73
CA ARG A 65 -15.12 4.19 5.03
C ARG A 65 -16.29 3.35 4.53
N TYR A 66 -16.08 2.54 3.50
CA TYR A 66 -17.14 1.76 2.83
C TYR A 66 -17.10 0.25 3.14
N VAL A 67 -15.99 -0.28 3.67
CA VAL A 67 -15.82 -1.72 3.94
C VAL A 67 -15.56 -1.96 5.43
N GLN A 68 -16.34 -2.85 6.05
CA GLN A 68 -16.03 -3.34 7.40
C GLN A 68 -14.63 -3.98 7.38
N LEU A 69 -13.72 -3.56 8.27
CA LEU A 69 -12.32 -4.02 8.32
C LEU A 69 -12.16 -5.56 8.20
N SER A 70 -13.15 -6.35 8.63
CA SER A 70 -13.14 -7.81 8.52
C SER A 70 -13.15 -8.35 7.09
N ALA A 71 -13.73 -7.63 6.13
CA ALA A 71 -13.78 -8.05 4.73
C ALA A 71 -12.54 -7.63 3.91
N VAL A 72 -11.70 -6.72 4.45
CA VAL A 72 -10.49 -6.20 3.77
C VAL A 72 -9.28 -7.08 4.05
N ALA A 73 -9.20 -7.71 5.22
CA ALA A 73 -8.08 -8.57 5.61
C ALA A 73 -7.71 -9.63 4.56
N PRO A 74 -8.66 -10.36 3.92
CA PRO A 74 -8.33 -11.34 2.88
C PRO A 74 -7.80 -10.70 1.58
N LEU A 75 -8.19 -9.45 1.31
CA LEU A 75 -7.81 -8.73 0.10
C LEU A 75 -6.40 -8.15 0.20
N GLU A 76 -6.01 -7.64 1.37
CA GLU A 76 -4.64 -7.17 1.64
C GLU A 76 -3.61 -8.29 1.44
N TYR A 77 -3.95 -9.51 1.84
CA TYR A 77 -3.11 -10.68 1.59
C TYR A 77 -2.92 -10.96 0.09
N SER A 78 -3.92 -10.69 -0.75
CA SER A 78 -3.82 -10.88 -2.20
C SER A 78 -2.86 -9.89 -2.88
N ILE A 79 -2.57 -8.74 -2.26
CA ILE A 79 -1.58 -7.79 -2.77
C ILE A 79 -0.19 -8.44 -2.85
N LEU A 80 0.15 -9.35 -1.93
CA LEU A 80 1.43 -10.08 -1.96
C LEU A 80 1.57 -10.97 -3.20
N LEU A 81 0.48 -11.59 -3.66
CA LEU A 81 0.47 -12.37 -4.90
C LEU A 81 0.70 -11.47 -6.12
N TRP A 82 0.02 -10.33 -6.18
CA TRP A 82 0.20 -9.36 -7.27
C TRP A 82 1.59 -8.74 -7.27
N ALA A 83 2.13 -8.39 -6.10
CA ALA A 83 3.49 -7.89 -5.97
C ALA A 83 4.53 -8.92 -6.42
N ALA A 84 4.36 -10.20 -6.08
CA ALA A 84 5.23 -11.27 -6.56
C ALA A 84 5.11 -11.51 -8.07
N ALA A 85 3.89 -11.50 -8.62
CA ALA A 85 3.64 -11.69 -10.04
C ALA A 85 4.22 -10.54 -10.88
N LEU A 86 4.01 -9.29 -10.44
CA LEU A 86 4.56 -8.11 -11.09
C LEU A 86 6.08 -8.03 -10.89
N GLY A 87 6.58 -8.41 -9.72
CA GLY A 87 8.02 -8.53 -9.43
C GLY A 87 8.72 -9.49 -10.40
N TYR A 88 8.16 -10.69 -10.57
CA TYR A 88 8.65 -11.67 -11.55
C TYR A 88 8.55 -11.15 -13.00
N LEU A 89 7.42 -10.54 -13.37
CA LEU A 89 7.17 -10.09 -14.74
C LEU A 89 8.05 -8.91 -15.16
N PHE A 90 8.29 -7.95 -14.27
CA PHE A 90 9.05 -6.74 -14.58
C PHE A 90 10.54 -6.84 -14.25
N PHE A 91 10.92 -7.64 -13.25
CA PHE A 91 12.30 -7.71 -12.75
C PHE A 91 12.95 -9.08 -12.94
N GLY A 92 12.20 -10.11 -13.36
CA GLY A 92 12.73 -11.47 -13.57
C GLY A 92 13.19 -12.18 -12.29
N GLU A 93 12.88 -11.61 -11.12
CA GLU A 93 13.25 -12.18 -9.83
C GLU A 93 12.40 -13.44 -9.56
N MET A 94 13.06 -14.59 -9.55
CA MET A 94 12.40 -15.86 -9.31
C MET A 94 11.94 -15.93 -7.85
N PRO A 95 10.63 -16.06 -7.58
CA PRO A 95 10.12 -16.00 -6.22
C PRO A 95 10.69 -17.14 -5.37
N GLY A 96 11.29 -16.80 -4.23
CA GLY A 96 11.85 -17.77 -3.30
C GLY A 96 10.78 -18.63 -2.61
N ILE A 97 11.21 -19.66 -1.88
CA ILE A 97 10.35 -20.59 -1.12
C ILE A 97 9.37 -19.85 -0.21
N THR A 98 9.77 -18.72 0.37
CA THR A 98 8.93 -17.86 1.21
C THR A 98 7.75 -17.26 0.45
N THR A 99 7.89 -16.93 -0.83
CA THR A 99 6.78 -16.42 -1.67
C THR A 99 5.78 -17.53 -1.97
N TRP A 100 6.24 -18.76 -2.19
CA TRP A 100 5.36 -19.93 -2.37
C TRP A 100 4.57 -20.27 -1.10
N LEU A 101 5.23 -20.23 0.06
CA LEU A 101 4.58 -20.43 1.37
C LEU A 101 3.55 -19.32 1.65
N GLY A 102 3.91 -18.06 1.37
CA GLY A 102 2.97 -16.93 1.43
C GLY A 102 1.77 -17.14 0.51
N GLY A 103 2.01 -17.50 -0.75
CA GLY A 103 0.96 -17.79 -1.74
C GLY A 103 -0.02 -18.89 -1.29
N ALA A 104 0.50 -20.00 -0.75
CA ALA A 104 -0.32 -21.07 -0.20
C ALA A 104 -1.20 -20.61 0.99
N LEU A 105 -0.65 -19.79 1.88
CA LEU A 105 -1.39 -19.24 3.02
C LEU A 105 -2.52 -18.29 2.58
N ILE A 106 -2.28 -17.51 1.52
CA ILE A 106 -3.27 -16.59 0.94
C ILE A 106 -4.43 -17.36 0.30
N ILE A 107 -4.12 -18.40 -0.49
CA ILE A 107 -5.15 -19.28 -1.07
C ILE A 107 -5.97 -19.94 0.04
N ALA A 108 -5.31 -20.43 1.10
CA ALA A 108 -6.00 -21.04 2.24
C ALA A 108 -6.93 -20.06 2.95
N SER A 109 -6.52 -18.81 3.17
CA SER A 109 -7.37 -17.80 3.81
C SER A 109 -8.57 -17.43 2.92
N GLY A 110 -8.36 -17.30 1.61
CA GLY A 110 -9.44 -17.05 0.64
C GLY A 110 -10.50 -18.14 0.64
N VAL A 111 -10.09 -19.41 0.73
CA VAL A 111 -11.02 -20.56 0.81
C VAL A 111 -11.80 -20.56 2.13
N VAL A 112 -11.17 -20.25 3.26
CA VAL A 112 -11.84 -20.19 4.57
C VAL A 112 -12.90 -19.08 4.58
N VAL A 113 -12.57 -17.89 4.09
CA VAL A 113 -13.49 -16.75 4.03
C VAL A 113 -14.64 -17.00 3.04
N ALA A 114 -14.36 -17.62 1.90
CA ALA A 114 -15.39 -17.99 0.93
C ALA A 114 -16.37 -19.02 1.50
N ARG A 115 -15.91 -19.90 2.39
CA ARG A 115 -16.78 -20.86 3.11
C ARG A 115 -17.59 -20.20 4.22
N GLU A 116 -17.10 -19.14 4.84
CA GLU A 116 -17.78 -18.45 5.95
C GLU A 116 -18.94 -17.54 5.48
N LYS A 117 -18.96 -17.19 4.18
CA LYS A 117 -20.04 -16.41 3.54
C LYS A 117 -21.19 -17.25 2.98
N HIS A 118 -21.10 -18.58 3.04
CA HIS A 118 -22.16 -19.53 2.66
C HIS A 118 -22.77 -20.19 3.90
#